data_AF-A0AAD8AEJ6-F1
#
_entry.id   AF-A0AAD8AEJ6-F1
#
_cell.length_a   1.000
_cell.length_b   1.000
_cell.length_c   1.000
_cell.angle_alpha   90.00
_cell.angle_beta   90.00
_cell.angle_gamma   90.00
#
_symmetry.space_group_name_H-M   'P 1'
#
loop_
_entity.id
_entity.type
_entity.pdbx_description
1 polymer ?
#
loop_
_entity_poly.entity_id
_entity_poly.type
_entity_poly.pdbx_seq_one_letter_code
_entity_poly.pdbx_strand_id
1 'polypeptide(L)'
;WLISKNGDIPWPPRSPDLTAPDFFLWGYLKCKVFEENAPRTKEDLKERIRQEINNIPLQMLQNAMGGFHLRLQQCVQNQGRHLTGTIFKK
;
A
#
# COMPACT_ATOMS: atom_id res chain seq x y z
N TRP A 1 6.67 10.66 -3.84
CA TRP A 1 6.80 9.53 -4.78
C TRP A 1 8.27 9.20 -4.95
N LEU A 2 8.77 8.15 -4.30
CA LEU A 2 10.14 7.67 -4.52
C LEU A 2 10.09 6.67 -5.68
N ILE A 3 10.37 7.16 -6.89
CA ILE A 3 10.62 6.30 -8.06
C ILE A 3 12.13 6.16 -8.09
N SER A 4 12.66 4.98 -7.75
CA SER A 4 14.07 4.70 -8.00
C SER A 4 14.26 4.61 -9.52
N LYS A 5 14.94 5.58 -10.12
CA LYS A 5 15.31 5.53 -11.54
C LYS A 5 16.38 4.46 -11.84
N ASN A 6 16.95 3.85 -10.81
CA ASN A 6 18.05 2.88 -10.90
C ASN A 6 17.67 1.49 -10.35
N GLY A 7 16.39 1.14 -10.30
CA GLY A 7 15.98 -0.24 -9.99
C GLY A 7 16.20 -1.15 -11.19
N ASP A 8 16.59 -2.40 -10.97
CA ASP A 8 16.78 -3.41 -12.03
C ASP A 8 15.50 -3.70 -12.83
N ILE A 9 14.35 -3.30 -12.29
CA ILE A 9 13.03 -3.49 -12.89
C ILE A 9 12.53 -2.14 -13.40
N PRO A 10 12.31 -1.98 -14.72
CA PRO A 10 11.71 -0.78 -15.28
C PRO A 10 10.24 -0.67 -14.83
N TRP A 11 9.94 0.32 -14.00
CA TRP A 11 8.57 0.58 -13.54
C TRP A 11 7.83 1.52 -14.49
N PRO A 12 6.59 1.19 -14.89
CA PRO A 12 5.78 2.09 -15.71
C PRO A 12 5.47 3.41 -14.96
N PRO A 13 5.43 4.55 -15.68
CA PRO A 13 5.10 5.83 -15.08
C PRO A 13 3.63 5.83 -14.59
N ARG A 14 3.39 6.45 -13.42
CA ARG A 14 2.04 6.62 -12.82
C ARG A 14 1.32 5.29 -12.50
N SER A 15 2.01 4.34 -11.87
CA SER A 15 1.42 3.06 -11.45
C SER A 15 1.36 2.88 -9.93
N PRO A 16 0.66 3.76 -9.18
CA PRO A 16 0.42 3.55 -7.74
C PRO A 16 -0.39 2.27 -7.47
N ASP A 17 -1.12 1.78 -8.47
CA ASP A 17 -1.85 0.52 -8.39
C ASP A 17 -0.93 -0.70 -8.30
N LEU A 18 0.37 -0.54 -8.59
CA LEU A 18 1.36 -1.63 -8.61
C LEU A 18 2.34 -1.58 -7.44
N THR A 19 2.23 -0.61 -6.54
CA THR A 19 3.10 -0.48 -5.38
C THR A 19 2.36 -0.89 -4.11
N ALA A 20 2.84 -1.94 -3.43
CA ALA A 20 2.25 -2.43 -2.19
C ALA A 20 2.04 -1.36 -1.11
N PRO A 21 2.93 -0.36 -0.95
CA PRO A 21 2.67 0.74 -0.04
C PRO A 21 1.43 1.55 -0.41
N ASP A 22 1.20 1.81 -1.71
CA ASP A 22 0.13 2.69 -2.17
C ASP A 22 -1.24 2.02 -2.18
N PHE A 23 -1.34 0.78 -2.63
CA PHE A 23 -2.63 0.08 -2.65
C PHE A 23 -3.04 -0.56 -1.32
N PHE A 24 -2.10 -0.73 -0.38
CA PHE A 24 -2.34 -1.40 0.89
C PHE A 24 -1.88 -0.57 2.09
N LEU A 25 -0.58 -0.34 2.27
CA LEU A 25 -0.02 0.17 3.54
C LEU A 25 -0.58 1.54 3.93
N TRP A 26 -0.59 2.50 3.01
CA TRP A 26 -1.04 3.86 3.33
C TRP A 26 -2.54 3.93 3.61
N GLY A 27 -3.35 3.11 2.94
CA GLY A 27 -4.78 2.99 3.23
C GLY A 27 -5.02 2.36 4.60
N TYR A 28 -4.31 1.28 4.91
CA TYR A 28 -4.36 0.58 6.19
C TYR A 28 -3.96 1.49 7.36
N LEU A 29 -2.79 2.12 7.27
CA LEU A 29 -2.27 2.99 8.34
C LEU A 29 -3.19 4.20 8.57
N LYS A 30 -3.72 4.82 7.50
CA LYS A 30 -4.68 5.91 7.65
C LYS A 30 -5.97 5.46 8.34
N CYS A 31 -6.43 4.25 8.07
CA CYS A 31 -7.60 3.71 8.75
C CYS A 31 -7.30 3.51 10.24
N LYS A 32 -6.23 2.76 10.56
CA LYS A 32 -5.90 2.36 11.94
C LYS A 32 -5.46 3.49 12.85
N VAL A 33 -4.55 4.34 12.38
CA VAL A 33 -4.00 5.45 13.18
C VAL A 33 -5.08 6.46 13.58
N PHE A 34 -6.16 6.57 12.80
CA PHE A 34 -7.26 7.52 13.02
C PHE A 34 -8.57 6.88 13.47
N GLU A 35 -8.63 5.55 13.69
CA GLU A 35 -9.87 4.82 14.01
C GLU A 35 -10.40 5.15 15.42
N GLU A 36 -9.55 5.09 16.45
CA GLU A 36 -9.98 5.27 17.84
C GLU A 36 -9.94 6.73 18.30
N ASN A 37 -8.83 7.42 18.04
CA ASN A 37 -8.63 8.82 18.43
C ASN A 37 -7.65 9.49 17.46
N ALA A 38 -7.96 10.66 16.92
CA ALA A 38 -7.01 11.37 16.09
C ALA A 38 -5.73 11.75 16.91
N PRO A 39 -4.53 11.52 16.37
CA PRO A 39 -3.29 11.89 17.05
C PRO A 39 -3.22 13.41 17.26
N ARG A 40 -2.84 13.83 18.46
CA ARG A 40 -2.88 15.24 18.88
C ARG A 40 -1.58 15.99 18.60
N THR A 41 -0.48 15.26 18.46
CA THR A 41 0.87 15.79 18.18
C THR A 41 1.54 15.00 17.08
N LYS A 42 2.61 15.56 16.50
CA LYS A 42 3.40 14.88 15.47
C LYS A 42 4.13 13.66 16.04
N GLU A 43 4.50 13.73 17.31
CA GLU A 43 5.21 12.68 18.04
C GLU A 43 4.27 11.49 18.28
N ASP A 44 3.04 11.75 18.72
CA ASP A 44 1.98 10.73 18.89
C ASP A 44 1.66 10.05 17.54
N LEU A 45 1.52 10.84 16.47
CA LEU A 45 1.32 10.30 15.12
C LEU A 45 2.47 9.36 14.70
N LYS A 46 3.73 9.77 14.90
CA LYS A 46 4.90 8.95 14.56
C LYS A 46 4.93 7.64 15.36
N GLU A 47 4.61 7.72 16.65
CA GLU A 47 4.64 6.55 17.52
C GLU A 47 3.57 5.54 17.15
N ARG A 48 2.34 6.00 16.91
CA ARG A 48 1.25 5.13 16.44
C ARG A 48 1.54 4.48 15.11
N ILE A 49 2.14 5.21 14.16
CA ILE A 49 2.57 4.62 12.89
C ILE A 49 3.58 3.49 13.12
N ARG A 50 4.56 3.67 14.02
CA ARG A 50 5.53 2.62 14.34
C ARG A 50 4.89 1.41 15.00
N GLN A 51 4.00 1.65 15.97
CA GLN A 51 3.26 0.59 16.65
C GLN A 51 2.44 -0.23 15.66
N GLU A 52 1.69 0.44 14.78
CA GLU A 52 0.87 -0.27 13.81
C GLU A 52 1.67 -0.98 12.74
N ILE A 53 2.81 -0.43 12.30
CA ILE A 53 3.72 -1.17 11.42
C ILE A 53 4.22 -2.46 12.10
N ASN A 54 4.60 -2.39 13.39
CA ASN A 54 5.05 -3.57 14.14
C ASN A 54 3.93 -4.59 14.38
N ASN A 55 2.68 -4.13 14.44
CA ASN A 55 1.50 -4.98 14.62
C ASN A 55 0.99 -5.61 13.32
N ILE A 56 1.51 -5.24 12.15
CA ILE A 56 1.10 -5.86 10.89
C ILE A 56 1.51 -7.35 10.89
N PRO A 57 0.55 -8.29 10.83
CA PRO A 57 0.88 -9.70 10.84
C PRO A 57 1.51 -10.11 9.50
N LEU A 58 2.43 -11.08 9.54
CA LEU A 58 3.10 -11.60 8.34
C LEU A 58 2.11 -12.06 7.26
N GLN A 59 0.99 -12.65 7.66
CA GLN A 59 -0.07 -13.08 6.74
C GLN A 59 -0.63 -11.91 5.92
N MET A 60 -0.75 -10.72 6.50
CA MET A 60 -1.24 -9.54 5.81
C MET A 60 -0.23 -9.05 4.76
N LEU A 61 1.07 -9.14 5.07
CA LEU A 61 2.13 -8.87 4.10
C LEU A 61 2.13 -9.88 2.95
N GLN A 62 1.94 -11.17 3.26
CA GLN A 62 1.80 -12.21 2.23
C GLN A 62 0.59 -11.94 1.32
N ASN A 63 -0.55 -11.54 1.89
CA ASN A 63 -1.74 -11.17 1.13
C ASN A 63 -1.49 -9.93 0.25
N ALA A 64 -0.77 -8.92 0.75
CA ALA A 64 -0.41 -7.75 -0.04
C ALA A 64 0.47 -8.13 -1.24
N MET A 65 1.44 -9.04 -1.05
CA MET A 65 2.28 -9.57 -2.14
C MET A 65 1.49 -10.43 -3.13
N GLY A 66 0.55 -11.25 -2.66
CA GLY A 66 -0.38 -11.98 -3.53
C GLY A 66 -1.25 -11.02 -4.36
N GLY A 67 -1.74 -9.95 -3.74
CA GLY A 67 -2.49 -8.89 -4.41
C GLY A 67 -1.67 -8.17 -5.47
N PHE A 68 -0.37 -7.96 -5.26
CA PHE A 68 0.53 -7.42 -6.27
C PHE A 68 0.60 -8.31 -7.52
N HIS A 69 0.75 -9.63 -7.37
CA HIS A 69 0.75 -10.54 -8.52
C HIS A 69 -0.55 -10.48 -9.30
N LEU A 70 -1.70 -10.46 -8.62
CA LEU A 70 -3.00 -10.31 -9.26
C LEU A 70 -3.12 -9.00 -10.04
N ARG A 71 -2.65 -7.89 -9.46
CA ARG A 71 -2.66 -6.57 -10.12
C ARG A 71 -1.76 -6.53 -11.35
N LEU A 72 -0.61 -7.20 -11.32
CA LEU A 72 0.23 -7.35 -12.52
C LEU A 72 -0.52 -8.09 -13.64
N GLN A 73 -1.18 -9.20 -13.31
CA GLN A 73 -1.98 -9.95 -14.28
C GLN A 73 -3.11 -9.09 -14.85
N GLN A 74 -3.83 -8.36 -14.00
CA GLN A 74 -4.88 -7.43 -14.43
C GLN A 74 -4.33 -6.30 -15.30
N CYS A 75 -3.15 -5.76 -14.98
CA CYS A 75 -2.50 -4.73 -15.79
C CYS A 75 -2.21 -5.24 -17.20
N VAL A 76 -1.68 -6.47 -17.33
CA VAL A 76 -1.43 -7.12 -18.63
C VAL A 76 -2.74 -7.32 -19.39
N GLN A 77 -3.77 -7.87 -18.73
CA GLN A 77 -5.09 -8.08 -19.35
C GLN A 77 -5.74 -6.77 -19.80
N ASN A 78 -5.58 -5.69 -19.02
CA ASN A 78 -6.11 -4.37 -19.32
C ASN A 78 -5.23 -3.56 -20.28
N GLN A 79 -4.15 -4.15 -20.82
CA GLN A 79 -3.20 -3.49 -21.73
C GLN A 79 -2.58 -2.22 -21.11
N GLY A 80 -2.28 -2.25 -19.81
CA GLY A 80 -1.68 -1.13 -19.09
C GLY A 80 -2.66 -0.02 -18.68
N ARG A 81 -3.98 -0.22 -18.82
CA ARG A 81 -4.99 0.72 -18.32
C ARG A 81 -5.15 0.62 -16.79
N HIS A 82 -5.71 1.68 -16.20
CA HIS A 82 -5.88 1.84 -14.76
C HIS A 82 -6.69 0.70 -14.11
N LEU A 83 -6.28 0.29 -12.91
CA LEU A 83 -6.89 -0.81 -12.17
C LEU A 83 -7.85 -0.29 -11.09
N THR A 84 -9.14 -0.56 -11.23
CA THR A 84 -10.14 -0.23 -10.21
C THR A 84 -10.22 -1.33 -9.15
N GLY A 85 -9.44 -1.20 -8.09
CA GLY A 85 -9.61 -2.04 -6.91
C GLY A 85 -8.68 -1.62 -5.79
N THR A 86 -9.22 -1.07 -4.71
CA THR A 86 -8.55 -1.01 -3.40
C THR A 86 -9.00 -2.24 -2.60
N ILE A 87 -8.07 -2.96 -1.97
CA ILE A 87 -8.31 -4.28 -1.33
C ILE A 87 -9.27 -4.17 -0.12
N PHE A 88 -9.54 -2.97 0.39
CA PHE A 88 -10.54 -2.77 1.42
C PHE A 88 -11.95 -2.68 0.80
N LYS A 89 -12.56 -3.85 0.54
CA LYS A 89 -14.02 -3.96 0.58
C LYS A 89 -14.44 -4.06 2.05
N LYS A 90 -15.37 -3.18 2.42
CA LYS A 90 -16.01 -3.04 3.73
C LYS A 90 -16.75 -4.31 4.13
#